data_AF-A0AA51E0V4-F1
#
_entry.id   AF-A0AA51E0V4-F1
#
_cell.length_a   1.000
_cell.length_b   1.000
_cell.length_c   1.000
_cell.angle_alpha   90.00
_cell.angle_beta   90.00
_cell.angle_gamma   90.00
#
_symmetry.space_group_name_H-M   'P 1'
#
loop_
_entity.id
_entity.type
_entity.pdbx_description
1 polymer ?
#
loop_
_entity_poly.entity_id
_entity_poly.type
_entity_poly.pdbx_seq_one_letter_code
_entity_poly.pdbx_strand_id
1 'polypeptide(L)'
;MRENLNLEWMKIIEMKNESPYVFRTRLERTLNHSLRYAKEIENKELEDICDNMKDKLRYISDQSNQTSDGMLNSYVVLQEYINEALKLVS
;
A
#
# COMPACT_ATOMS: atom_id res chain seq x y z
N MET A 1 6.28 13.84 -10.51
CA MET A 1 5.83 12.43 -10.35
C MET A 1 5.96 11.97 -8.89
N ARG A 2 7.14 12.14 -8.26
CA ARG A 2 7.37 11.82 -6.83
C ARG A 2 6.40 12.49 -5.85
N GLU A 3 6.15 13.80 -5.96
CA GLU A 3 5.22 14.52 -5.07
C GLU A 3 3.80 13.95 -5.10
N ASN A 4 3.30 13.60 -6.29
CA ASN A 4 2.00 12.95 -6.44
C ASN A 4 1.98 11.57 -5.77
N LEU A 5 3.09 10.83 -5.84
CA LEU A 5 3.22 9.50 -5.24
C LEU A 5 3.27 9.58 -3.70
N ASN A 6 3.98 10.56 -3.15
CA ASN A 6 3.99 10.83 -1.72
C ASN A 6 2.57 11.11 -1.20
N LEU A 7 1.80 11.96 -1.88
CA LEU A 7 0.41 12.23 -1.54
C LEU A 7 -0.49 11.00 -1.64
N GLU A 8 -0.25 10.12 -2.61
CA GLU A 8 -0.96 8.84 -2.70
C GLU A 8 -0.68 7.96 -1.48
N TRP A 9 0.59 7.81 -1.08
CA TRP A 9 0.97 7.01 0.10
C TRP A 9 0.46 7.60 1.41
N MET A 10 0.51 8.93 1.58
CA MET A 10 -0.09 9.59 2.76
C MET A 10 -1.57 9.26 2.89
N LYS A 11 -2.32 9.25 1.78
CA LYS A 11 -3.73 8.85 1.78
C LYS A 11 -3.89 7.39 2.21
N ILE A 12 -3.05 6.47 1.73
CA ILE A 12 -3.14 5.05 2.10
C ILE A 12 -3.00 4.84 3.62
N ILE A 13 -2.09 5.57 4.28
CA ILE A 13 -1.91 5.50 5.75
C ILE A 13 -3.19 5.87 6.51
N GLU A 14 -4.00 6.78 5.99
CA GLU A 14 -5.22 7.23 6.67
C GLU A 14 -6.41 6.26 6.50
N MET A 15 -6.29 5.25 5.62
CA MET A 15 -7.42 4.40 5.20
C MET A 15 -7.66 3.16 6.07
N LYS A 16 -7.12 3.12 7.28
CA LYS A 16 -7.23 1.97 8.19
C LYS A 16 -8.66 1.49 8.47
N ASN A 17 -9.67 2.37 8.38
CA ASN A 17 -11.09 2.06 8.66
C ASN A 17 -11.99 2.15 7.41
N GLU A 18 -11.41 2.28 6.21
CA GLU A 18 -12.18 2.34 4.96
C GLU A 18 -12.81 1.00 4.61
N SER A 19 -13.71 0.99 3.62
CA SER A 19 -14.21 -0.29 3.11
C SER A 19 -13.07 -1.10 2.47
N PRO A 20 -13.05 -2.43 2.64
CA PRO A 20 -12.02 -3.29 2.06
C PRO A 20 -11.77 -3.06 0.56
N TYR A 21 -12.87 -2.93 -0.20
CA TYR A 21 -12.81 -2.71 -1.64
C TYR A 21 -12.12 -1.39 -2.00
N VAL A 22 -12.45 -0.31 -1.27
CA VAL A 22 -11.88 1.02 -1.53
C VAL A 22 -10.41 1.04 -1.15
N PHE A 23 -10.04 0.50 0.02
CA PHE A 23 -8.64 0.37 0.43
C PHE A 23 -7.82 -0.40 -0.58
N ARG A 24 -8.25 -1.62 -0.92
CA ARG A 24 -7.54 -2.49 -1.86
C ARG A 24 -7.36 -1.84 -3.22
N THR A 25 -8.43 -1.28 -3.79
CA THR A 25 -8.38 -0.64 -5.12
C THR A 25 -7.41 0.55 -5.14
N ARG A 26 -7.39 1.36 -4.08
CA ARG A 26 -6.46 2.49 -3.99
C ARG A 26 -5.03 2.02 -3.79
N LEU A 27 -4.81 1.06 -2.90
CA LEU A 27 -3.49 0.49 -2.66
C LEU A 27 -2.91 -0.14 -3.93
N GLU A 28 -3.67 -0.94 -4.67
CA GLU A 28 -3.22 -1.55 -5.93
C GLU A 28 -2.81 -0.49 -6.97
N ARG A 29 -3.55 0.63 -7.06
CA ARG A 29 -3.19 1.75 -7.94
C ARG A 29 -1.88 2.40 -7.51
N THR A 30 -1.73 2.71 -6.22
CA THR A 30 -0.52 3.33 -5.67
C THR A 30 0.71 2.41 -5.80
N LEU A 31 0.54 1.10 -5.62
CA LEU A 31 1.60 0.11 -5.87
C LEU A 31 2.04 0.10 -7.33
N ASN A 32 1.10 0.11 -8.28
CA ASN A 32 1.45 0.15 -9.71
C ASN A 32 2.15 1.46 -10.10
N HIS A 33 1.74 2.60 -9.54
CA HIS A 33 2.44 3.87 -9.73
C HIS A 33 3.85 3.85 -9.13
N SER A 34 3.98 3.27 -7.94
CA SER A 34 5.27 3.15 -7.24
C SER A 34 6.24 2.23 -7.97
N LEU A 35 5.77 1.10 -8.51
CA LEU A 35 6.58 0.19 -9.33
C LEU A 35 7.08 0.88 -10.60
N ARG A 36 6.23 1.67 -11.27
CA ARG A 36 6.67 2.44 -12.44
C ARG A 36 7.75 3.45 -12.05
N TYR A 37 7.51 4.21 -10.98
CA TYR A 37 8.48 5.17 -10.47
C TYR A 37 9.81 4.51 -10.07
N ALA A 38 9.75 3.40 -9.33
CA ALA A 38 10.91 2.62 -8.91
C ALA A 38 11.77 2.18 -10.10
N LYS A 39 11.13 1.72 -11.19
CA LYS A 39 11.82 1.34 -12.44
C LYS A 39 12.46 2.53 -13.14
N GLU A 40 11.81 3.69 -13.13
CA GLU A 40 12.36 4.93 -13.73
C GLU A 40 13.61 5.43 -12.99
N ILE A 41 13.69 5.22 -11.67
CA ILE A 41 14.82 5.67 -10.83
C ILE A 41 15.76 4.53 -10.42
N GLU A 42 15.59 3.33 -11.00
CA GLU A 42 16.34 2.11 -10.68
C GLU A 42 16.38 1.76 -9.17
N ASN A 43 15.33 2.10 -8.43
CA ASN A 43 15.24 1.82 -6.99
C ASN A 43 14.67 0.41 -6.75
N LYS A 44 15.58 -0.56 -6.58
CA LYS A 44 15.22 -1.96 -6.33
C LYS A 44 14.54 -2.21 -5.00
N GLU A 45 14.89 -1.47 -3.96
CA GLU A 45 14.27 -1.62 -2.64
C GLU A 45 12.77 -1.29 -2.70
N LEU A 46 12.40 -0.19 -3.37
CA LEU A 46 11.00 0.17 -3.57
C LEU A 46 10.26 -0.84 -4.47
N GLU A 47 10.93 -1.38 -5.48
CA GLU A 47 10.36 -2.42 -6.35
C GLU A 47 10.03 -3.68 -5.54
N ASP A 48 10.99 -4.20 -4.76
CA ASP A 48 10.83 -5.39 -3.94
C ASP A 48 9.73 -5.22 -2.88
N ILE A 49 9.69 -4.07 -2.21
CA ILE A 49 8.63 -3.76 -1.22
C ILE A 49 7.25 -3.76 -1.89
N CYS A 50 7.12 -3.14 -3.07
CA CYS A 50 5.85 -3.07 -3.78
C CYS A 50 5.38 -4.45 -4.28
N ASP A 51 6.28 -5.27 -4.81
CA ASP A 51 5.94 -6.60 -5.28
C ASP A 51 5.57 -7.53 -4.13
N ASN A 52 6.30 -7.48 -3.01
CA ASN A 52 5.96 -8.21 -1.79
C ASN A 52 4.57 -7.83 -1.25
N MET A 53 4.22 -6.54 -1.26
CA MET A 53 2.88 -6.09 -0.87
C MET A 53 1.80 -6.61 -1.83
N LYS A 54 2.04 -6.57 -3.15
CA LYS A 54 1.08 -7.10 -4.14
C LYS A 54 0.84 -8.59 -3.93
N ASP A 55 1.88 -9.35 -3.62
CA ASP A 55 1.76 -10.78 -3.35
C ASP A 55 0.94 -11.03 -2.09
N LYS A 56 1.27 -10.38 -0.97
CA LYS A 56 0.49 -10.49 0.28
C LYS A 56 -0.97 -10.11 0.07
N LEU A 57 -1.24 -9.02 -0.65
CA LEU A 57 -2.59 -8.54 -0.92
C LEU A 57 -3.45 -9.54 -1.71
N ARG A 58 -2.85 -10.39 -2.56
CA ARG A 58 -3.58 -11.47 -3.26
C ARG A 58 -4.12 -12.53 -2.31
N TYR A 59 -3.44 -12.77 -1.20
CA TYR A 59 -3.81 -13.81 -0.22
C TYR A 59 -4.68 -13.28 0.92
N ILE A 60 -4.82 -11.97 1.07
CA ILE A 60 -5.67 -11.36 2.09
C ILE A 60 -7.09 -11.21 1.53
N SER A 61 -8.03 -11.99 2.07
CA SER A 61 -9.46 -11.80 1.85
C SER A 61 -10.07 -11.02 3.01
N ASP A 62 -10.36 -9.74 2.78
CA ASP A 62 -10.96 -8.85 3.77
C ASP A 62 -12.49 -8.99 3.87
N GLN A 63 -13.11 -10.05 3.32
CA GLN A 63 -14.58 -10.16 3.24
C GLN A 63 -15.32 -10.13 4.59
N SER A 64 -14.63 -10.23 5.73
CA SER A 64 -15.21 -10.07 7.08
C SER A 64 -14.24 -9.59 8.17
N ASN A 65 -12.98 -9.25 7.84
CA ASN A 65 -11.91 -9.12 8.84
C ASN A 65 -11.61 -7.65 9.17
N GLN A 66 -12.58 -6.96 9.73
CA GLN A 66 -12.25 -5.82 10.58
C GLN A 66 -11.84 -6.35 11.95
N THR A 67 -10.73 -5.85 12.50
CA THR A 67 -10.36 -6.10 13.90
C THR A 67 -11.44 -5.55 14.84
N SER A 68 -11.38 -5.88 16.13
CA SER A 68 -12.37 -5.44 17.12
C SER A 68 -12.56 -3.92 17.22
N ASP A 69 -11.57 -3.14 16.77
CA ASP A 69 -11.55 -1.67 16.68
C ASP A 69 -11.92 -1.14 15.27
N GLY A 70 -12.36 -2.02 14.36
CA GLY A 70 -12.82 -1.65 13.02
C GLY A 70 -11.72 -1.45 11.99
N MET A 71 -10.45 -1.77 12.29
CA MET A 71 -9.36 -1.64 11.31
C MET A 71 -9.34 -2.81 10.32
N LEU A 72 -9.00 -2.53 9.07
CA LEU A 72 -8.83 -3.56 8.04
C LEU A 72 -7.67 -4.48 8.39
N ASN A 73 -7.90 -5.80 8.36
CA ASN A 73 -6.82 -6.77 8.57
C ASN A 73 -5.72 -6.63 7.51
N SER A 74 -6.08 -6.36 6.24
CA SER A 74 -5.10 -6.02 5.21
C SER A 74 -4.24 -4.80 5.55
N TYR A 75 -4.83 -3.75 6.14
CA TYR A 75 -4.06 -2.60 6.59
C TYR A 75 -3.08 -2.99 7.69
N VAL A 76 -3.53 -3.75 8.69
CA VAL A 76 -2.67 -4.21 9.80
C VAL A 76 -1.50 -5.06 9.29
N VAL A 77 -1.78 -6.03 8.42
CA VAL A 77 -0.76 -6.93 7.84
C VAL A 77 0.25 -6.18 6.97
N LEU A 78 -0.16 -5.09 6.33
CA LEU A 78 0.67 -4.34 5.38
C LEU A 78 1.27 -3.05 5.98
N GLN A 79 0.96 -2.69 7.22
CA GLN A 79 1.27 -1.39 7.79
C GLN A 79 2.77 -1.07 7.76
N GLU A 80 3.62 -2.04 8.08
CA GLU A 80 5.08 -1.87 8.05
C GLU A 80 5.57 -1.55 6.62
N TYR A 81 5.13 -2.34 5.63
CA TYR A 81 5.45 -2.12 4.23
C TYR A 81 4.94 -0.79 3.69
N ILE A 82 3.74 -0.35 4.11
CA ILE A 82 3.17 0.95 3.74
C ILE A 82 4.07 2.08 4.26
N ASN A 83 4.53 1.99 5.51
CA ASN A 83 5.42 2.99 6.10
C ASN A 83 6.80 3.00 5.43
N GLU A 84 7.35 1.84 5.08
CA GLU A 84 8.63 1.73 4.37
C GLU A 84 8.52 2.31 2.95
N ALA A 85 7.47 1.96 2.20
CA ALA A 85 7.24 2.53 0.88
C ALA A 85 7.10 4.06 0.92
N LEU A 86 6.38 4.61 1.91
CA LEU A 86 6.27 6.05 2.09
C LEU A 86 7.63 6.71 2.32
N LYS A 87 8.51 6.13 3.15
CA LYS A 87 9.85 6.67 3.40
C LYS A 87 10.70 6.70 2.12
N LEU A 88 10.56 5.70 1.27
CA LEU A 88 11.33 5.58 0.03
C LEU A 88 10.86 6.54 -1.07
N VAL A 89 9.61 7.02 -1.01
CA VAL A 89 9.06 8.01 -1.96
C VAL A 89 9.07 9.45 -1.42
N SER A 90 9.21 9.63 -0.10
CA SER A 90 9.34 10.94 0.56
C SER A 90 10.68 11.56 0.24
#